data_AF-A0AAV6HQX1-F1
#
_entry.id   AF-A0AAV6HQX1-F1
#
_cell.length_a   1.000
_cell.length_b   1.000
_cell.length_c   1.000
_cell.angle_alpha   90.00
_cell.angle_beta   90.00
_cell.angle_gamma   90.00
#
_symmetry.space_group_name_H-M   'P 1'
#
loop_
_entity.id
_entity.type
_entity.pdbx_description
1 polymer ?
#
loop_
_entity_poly.entity_id
_entity_poly.type
_entity_poly.pdbx_seq_one_letter_code
_entity_poly.pdbx_strand_id
1 'polypeptide(L)'
;MTKDRNIGVAIDFSSGSKMALEWAIDNLVDKEDTLYLIHVKPSEGNESRSSIWSSSGSPLVPLSELRDPDLVKKYGLKFDPEVLGMVDTISRQKEVSSPLF
;
A
#
# COMPACT_ATOMS: atom_id res chain seq x y z
N MET A 1 3.24 25.29 8.23
CA MET A 1 4.43 24.70 8.88
C MET A 1 4.15 23.21 9.06
N THR A 2 5.07 22.40 8.55
CA THR A 2 5.23 20.93 8.65
C THR A 2 4.00 20.07 8.32
N LYS A 3 3.64 19.97 7.03
CA LYS A 3 2.85 18.85 6.51
C LYS A 3 3.63 18.18 5.39
N ASP A 4 4.47 17.24 5.81
CA ASP A 4 5.14 16.23 4.98
C ASP A 4 5.19 14.96 5.86
N ARG A 5 4.01 14.54 6.38
CA ARG A 5 3.96 13.42 7.32
C ARG A 5 3.86 12.12 6.55
N ASN A 6 4.65 11.15 6.99
CA ASN A 6 4.60 9.80 6.45
C ASN A 6 3.64 8.96 7.32
N ILE A 7 2.55 8.49 6.71
CA ILE A 7 1.54 7.67 7.36
C ILE A 7 1.65 6.26 6.79
N GLY A 8 1.96 5.29 7.63
CA GLY A 8 2.02 3.87 7.25
C GLY A 8 0.77 3.12 7.72
N VAL A 9 0.10 2.40 6.82
CA VAL A 9 -1.03 1.53 7.16
C VAL A 9 -0.71 0.11 6.72
N ALA A 10 -0.71 -0.83 7.67
CA ALA A 10 -0.51 -2.24 7.36
C ALA A 10 -1.78 -2.88 6.78
N ILE A 11 -1.65 -3.60 5.67
CA ILE A 11 -2.77 -4.20 4.93
C ILE A 11 -2.50 -5.67 4.65
N ASP A 12 -3.38 -6.53 5.16
CA ASP A 12 -3.43 -7.97 4.89
C ASP A 12 -4.65 -8.37 4.03
N PHE A 13 -5.39 -7.39 3.51
CA PHE A 13 -6.66 -7.52 2.77
C PHE A 13 -7.84 -8.13 3.56
N SER A 14 -7.71 -8.30 4.87
CA SER A 14 -8.86 -8.60 5.73
C SER A 14 -9.86 -7.44 5.78
N SER A 15 -11.11 -7.71 6.15
CA SER A 15 -12.11 -6.66 6.36
C SER A 15 -11.67 -5.64 7.42
N GLY A 16 -10.99 -6.10 8.48
CA GLY A 16 -10.47 -5.23 9.53
C GLY A 16 -9.39 -4.27 9.04
N SER A 17 -8.44 -4.75 8.22
CA SER A 17 -7.39 -3.87 7.69
C SER A 17 -7.91 -2.88 6.65
N LYS A 18 -8.93 -3.25 5.87
CA LYS A 18 -9.65 -2.32 4.97
C LYS A 18 -10.36 -1.21 5.73
N MET A 19 -11.07 -1.53 6.81
CA MET A 19 -11.71 -0.52 7.66
C MET A 19 -10.68 0.39 8.35
N ALA A 20 -9.54 -0.16 8.76
CA ALA A 20 -8.46 0.63 9.34
C ALA A 20 -7.85 1.62 8.32
N LEU A 21 -7.71 1.19 7.06
CA LEU A 21 -7.30 2.05 5.96
C LEU A 21 -8.30 3.20 5.77
N GLU A 22 -9.58 2.89 5.59
CA GLU A 22 -10.64 3.89 5.45
C GLU A 22 -10.63 4.90 6.61
N TRP A 23 -10.54 4.42 7.84
CA TRP A 23 -10.44 5.29 9.01
C TRP A 23 -9.20 6.19 8.97
N ALA A 24 -8.02 5.67 8.60
CA ALA A 24 -6.80 6.45 8.51
C ALA A 24 -6.91 7.55 7.42
N ILE A 25 -7.55 7.23 6.30
CA ILE A 25 -7.78 8.15 5.20
C ILE A 25 -8.64 9.34 5.63
N ASP A 26 -9.71 9.05 6.37
CA ASP A 26 -10.68 10.05 6.78
C ASP A 26 -10.19 10.91 7.94
N ASN A 27 -9.37 10.34 8.84
CA ASN A 27 -9.02 10.96 10.12
C ASN A 27 -7.57 11.43 10.22
N LEU A 28 -6.63 10.78 9.52
CA LEU A 28 -5.20 11.08 9.65
C LEU A 28 -4.62 11.78 8.41
N VAL A 29 -4.98 11.29 7.22
CA VAL A 29 -4.43 11.78 5.95
C VAL A 29 -4.98 13.16 5.64
N ASP A 30 -4.08 14.11 5.42
CA ASP A 30 -4.40 15.47 5.00
C ASP A 30 -3.65 15.82 3.71
N LYS A 31 -3.87 17.01 3.16
CA LYS A 31 -3.13 17.49 1.99
C LYS A 31 -1.63 17.50 2.30
N GLU A 32 -0.81 17.08 1.33
CA GLU A 32 0.67 17.03 1.41
C GLU A 32 1.24 15.88 2.28
N ASP A 33 0.40 15.05 2.90
CA ASP A 33 0.89 13.84 3.57
C ASP A 33 1.24 12.74 2.55
N THR A 34 2.13 11.82 2.94
CA THR A 34 2.47 10.63 2.15
C THR A 34 1.90 9.38 2.82
N LEU A 35 1.06 8.63 2.10
CA LEU A 35 0.47 7.38 2.58
C LEU A 35 1.23 6.16 2.03
N TYR A 36 1.77 5.34 2.93
CA TYR A 36 2.44 4.06 2.66
C TYR A 36 1.50 2.91 3.08
N LEU A 37 1.16 1.99 2.17
CA LEU A 37 0.37 0.79 2.48
C LEU A 37 1.27 -0.45 2.63
N ILE A 38 1.66 -0.79 3.85
CA ILE A 38 2.58 -1.92 4.06
C ILE A 38 1.81 -3.22 3.88
N HIS A 39 2.02 -3.94 2.78
CA HIS A 39 1.33 -5.21 2.56
C HIS A 39 1.94 -6.31 3.44
N VAL A 40 1.16 -6.83 4.38
CA VAL A 40 1.59 -7.91 5.28
C VAL A 40 1.08 -9.23 4.73
N LYS A 41 1.99 -9.99 4.10
CA LYS A 41 1.71 -11.36 3.69
C LYS A 41 1.86 -12.29 4.90
N PRO A 42 0.82 -13.04 5.30
CA PRO A 42 0.99 -14.08 6.31
C PRO A 42 2.01 -15.11 5.84
N SER A 43 2.75 -15.73 6.77
CA SER A 43 3.79 -16.70 6.46
C SER A 43 3.17 -17.99 5.89
N GLU A 44 2.83 -17.98 4.60
CA GLU A 44 2.49 -19.19 3.89
C GLU A 44 3.79 -19.92 3.59
N GLY A 45 3.92 -21.12 4.18
CA GLY A 45 5.13 -21.91 4.13
C GLY A 45 5.66 -22.04 2.70
N ASN A 46 6.94 -21.71 2.56
CA ASN A 46 7.79 -22.15 1.46
C ASN A 46 7.45 -21.60 0.06
N GLU A 47 7.26 -20.28 -0.09
CA GLU A 47 7.44 -19.65 -1.41
C GLU A 47 8.90 -19.20 -1.59
N SER A 48 9.60 -19.83 -2.53
CA SER A 48 11.00 -19.57 -2.90
C SER A 48 11.28 -18.14 -3.38
N ARG A 49 10.25 -17.33 -3.69
CA ARG A 49 10.37 -15.89 -3.97
C ARG A 49 10.45 -15.01 -2.73
N SER A 50 9.99 -15.51 -1.58
CA SER A 50 10.11 -14.80 -0.29
C SER A 50 11.56 -14.64 0.17
N SER A 51 12.49 -15.48 -0.33
CA SER A 51 13.91 -15.41 0.05
C SER A 51 14.66 -14.17 -0.45
N ILE A 52 14.17 -13.51 -1.51
CA ILE A 52 14.86 -12.31 -2.05
C ILE A 52 14.50 -11.06 -1.22
N TRP A 53 13.33 -11.04 -0.60
CA TRP A 53 12.82 -9.91 0.18
C TRP A 53 12.76 -10.18 1.68
N SER A 54 13.07 -11.39 2.12
CA SER A 54 13.13 -11.75 3.55
C SER A 54 14.19 -10.98 4.33
N SER A 55 15.26 -10.54 3.66
CA SER A 55 16.36 -9.79 4.29
C SER A 55 16.18 -8.27 4.28
N SER A 56 15.47 -7.68 3.31
CA SER A 56 15.40 -6.22 3.13
C SER A 56 14.01 -5.65 2.88
N GLY A 57 12.98 -6.50 2.70
CA GLY A 57 11.68 -6.09 2.19
C GLY A 57 11.65 -5.89 0.67
N SER A 58 10.46 -5.63 0.16
CA SER A 58 10.21 -5.24 -1.24
C SER A 58 10.73 -3.80 -1.47
N PRO A 59 11.22 -3.46 -2.69
CA PRO A 59 11.41 -2.06 -3.04
C PRO A 59 10.08 -1.31 -3.03
N LEU A 60 10.13 0.01 -2.81
CA LEU A 60 8.97 0.89 -2.90
C LEU A 60 8.29 0.73 -4.27
N VAL A 61 7.05 0.25 -4.30
CA VAL A 61 6.23 0.14 -5.51
C VAL A 61 5.33 1.38 -5.60
N PRO A 62 5.56 2.27 -6.57
CA PRO A 62 4.67 3.41 -6.77
C PRO A 62 3.23 2.95 -7.06
N LEU A 63 2.24 3.68 -6.58
CA LEU A 63 0.82 3.41 -6.90
C LEU A 63 0.54 3.31 -8.41
N SER A 64 1.27 4.07 -9.22
CA SER A 64 1.16 4.01 -10.68
C SER A 64 1.51 2.63 -11.24
N GLU A 65 2.43 1.90 -10.61
CA GLU A 65 2.80 0.54 -11.00
C GLU A 65 1.78 -0.50 -10.53
N LEU A 66 1.04 -0.22 -9.46
CA LEU A 66 -0.05 -1.09 -8.97
C LEU A 66 -1.28 -1.10 -9.89
N ARG A 67 -1.38 -0.13 -10.81
CA ARG A 67 -2.42 -0.11 -11.84
C ARG A 67 -2.09 -1.05 -13.01
N ASP A 68 -0.85 -1.50 -13.14
CA ASP A 68 -0.41 -2.39 -14.21
C ASP A 68 -0.51 -3.86 -13.74
N PRO A 69 -1.43 -4.66 -14.30
CA PRO A 69 -1.61 -6.05 -13.93
C PRO A 69 -0.35 -6.90 -14.13
N ASP A 70 0.51 -6.54 -15.08
CA ASP A 70 1.73 -7.28 -15.40
C ASP A 70 2.85 -6.95 -14.40
N LEU A 71 2.89 -5.72 -13.88
CA LEU A 71 3.78 -5.35 -12.76
C LEU A 71 3.29 -5.97 -11.45
N VAL A 72 1.99 -5.96 -11.18
CA VAL A 72 1.40 -6.61 -9.99
C VAL A 72 1.73 -8.11 -9.93
N LYS A 73 1.66 -8.81 -11.08
CA LYS A 73 2.11 -10.21 -11.20
C LYS A 73 3.62 -10.37 -10.96
N LYS A 74 4.44 -9.42 -11.42
CA LYS A 74 5.90 -9.42 -11.21
C LYS A 74 6.26 -9.33 -9.72
N TYR A 75 5.48 -8.57 -8.94
CA TYR A 75 5.64 -8.49 -7.49
C TYR A 75 5.03 -9.68 -6.74
N GLY A 76 4.33 -10.59 -7.43
CA GLY A 76 3.64 -11.73 -6.81
C GLY A 76 2.47 -11.32 -5.91
N LEU A 77 1.96 -10.10 -6.11
CA LEU A 77 0.90 -9.51 -5.32
C LEU A 77 -0.44 -9.78 -6.01
N LYS A 78 -1.47 -10.10 -5.24
CA LYS A 78 -2.86 -10.11 -5.70
C LYS A 78 -3.55 -8.96 -5.00
N PHE A 79 -3.53 -7.77 -5.62
CA PHE A 79 -4.14 -6.60 -5.02
C PHE A 79 -5.66 -6.72 -4.98
N ASP A 80 -6.22 -6.29 -3.85
CA ASP A 80 -7.65 -6.19 -3.67
C ASP A 80 -8.19 -4.94 -4.38
N PRO A 81 -9.20 -5.08 -5.26
CA PRO A 81 -9.73 -3.97 -6.05
C PRO A 81 -10.37 -2.87 -5.20
N GLU A 82 -10.89 -3.20 -4.02
CA GLU A 82 -11.47 -2.23 -3.08
C GLU A 82 -10.39 -1.32 -2.51
N VAL A 83 -9.27 -1.91 -2.06
CA VAL A 83 -8.11 -1.16 -1.56
C VAL A 83 -7.52 -0.27 -2.65
N LEU A 84 -7.39 -0.79 -3.89
CA LEU A 84 -6.94 0.02 -5.02
C LEU A 84 -7.88 1.20 -5.29
N GLY A 85 -9.19 0.98 -5.22
CA GLY A 85 -10.19 2.03 -5.42
C GLY A 85 -10.13 3.14 -4.36
N MET A 86 -9.95 2.76 -3.09
CA MET A 86 -9.76 3.72 -1.99
C MET A 86 -8.52 4.57 -2.25
N VAL A 87 -7.38 3.94 -2.54
CA VAL A 87 -6.11 4.64 -2.72
C VAL A 87 -6.09 5.51 -3.99
N ASP A 88 -6.69 5.05 -5.10
CA ASP A 88 -6.82 5.86 -6.32
C ASP A 88 -7.64 7.13 -6.07
N THR A 89 -8.73 6.99 -5.30
CA THR A 89 -9.61 8.10 -4.94
C THR A 89 -8.84 9.18 -4.16
N ILE A 90 -8.01 8.78 -3.20
CA ILE A 90 -7.27 9.73 -2.35
C ILE A 90 -6.10 10.36 -3.08
N SER A 91 -5.40 9.56 -3.89
CA SER A 91 -4.32 10.07 -4.73
C SER A 91 -4.81 11.22 -5.62
N ARG A 92 -6.03 11.09 -6.16
CA ARG A 92 -6.70 12.15 -6.95
C ARG A 92 -7.23 13.30 -6.10
N GLN A 93 -7.78 13.02 -4.92
CA GLN A 93 -8.43 14.03 -4.07
C GLN A 93 -7.44 14.90 -3.29
N LYS A 94 -6.25 14.39 -2.92
CA LYS A 94 -5.35 15.04 -1.96
C LYS A 94 -3.96 15.40 -2.51
N GLU A 95 -3.69 15.23 -3.82
CA GLU A 95 -2.38 15.49 -4.45
C GLU A 95 -1.22 14.74 -3.74
N VAL A 96 -1.48 13.54 -3.24
CA VAL A 96 -0.54 12.76 -2.42
C VAL A 96 0.43 11.96 -3.30
N SER A 97 1.73 12.27 -3.20
CA SER A 97 2.81 11.40 -3.70
C SER A 97 2.88 10.17 -2.82
N SER A 98 2.78 8.98 -3.40
CA SER A 98 2.62 7.73 -2.64
C SER A 98 3.58 6.65 -3.17
N PRO A 99 4.85 6.70 -2.75
CA PRO A 99 5.73 5.54 -2.77
C PRO A 99 5.35 4.61 -1.61
N LEU A 100 5.43 3.30 -1.81
CA LEU A 100 4.71 2.33 -0.98
C LEU A 100 5.59 1.07 -0.78
N PHE A 101 5.95 0.71 0.47
CA PHE A 101 6.93 -0.35 0.81
C PHE A 101 6.34 -1.76 0.76
#